data_AF-A0A316M9T4-F1
#
_entry.id   AF-A0A316M9T4-F1
#
_cell.length_a   1.000
_cell.length_b   1.000
_cell.length_c   1.000
_cell.angle_alpha   90.00
_cell.angle_beta   90.00
_cell.angle_gamma   90.00
#
_symmetry.space_group_name_H-M   'P 1'
#
loop_
_entity.id
_entity.type
_entity.pdbx_description
1 polymer ?
#
loop_
_entity_poly.entity_id
_entity_poly.type
_entity_poly.pdbx_seq_one_letter_code
_entity_poly.pdbx_strand_id
1 'polypeptide(L)'
;MFNSDIATYVKQVNYYEDMSKFAKLGLWIIQCLGGDIDDIETLIGEYPTLQSKRELTEDDLELIEFAKENGLKYKITNKGIKIIA
;
A
#
# COMPACT_ATOMS: atom_id res chain seq x y z
N MET A 1 1.08 -29.93 -11.29
CA MET A 1 0.77 -28.50 -11.46
C MET A 1 1.08 -27.66 -10.21
N PHE A 2 1.78 -28.18 -9.19
CA PHE A 2 1.92 -27.49 -7.89
C PHE A 2 3.23 -26.68 -7.72
N ASN A 3 4.32 -27.05 -8.41
CA ASN A 3 5.62 -26.41 -8.19
C ASN A 3 5.75 -25.02 -8.84
N SER A 4 5.06 -24.76 -9.95
CA SER A 4 5.02 -23.44 -10.59
C SER A 4 4.35 -22.41 -9.69
N ASP A 5 3.32 -22.83 -8.98
CA ASP A 5 2.48 -21.95 -8.16
C ASP A 5 3.21 -21.55 -6.89
N ILE A 6 3.95 -22.49 -6.28
CA ILE A 6 4.82 -22.21 -5.12
C ILE A 6 5.96 -21.27 -5.52
N ALA A 7 6.63 -21.51 -6.65
CA ALA A 7 7.72 -20.65 -7.11
C ALA A 7 7.25 -19.23 -7.43
N THR A 8 6.04 -19.09 -7.99
CA THR A 8 5.42 -17.79 -8.26
C THR A 8 5.05 -17.07 -6.98
N TYR A 9 4.48 -17.78 -6.01
CA TYR A 9 4.15 -17.25 -4.69
C TYR A 9 5.40 -16.75 -3.95
N VAL A 10 6.48 -17.54 -3.91
CA VAL A 10 7.74 -17.14 -3.27
C VAL A 10 8.35 -15.90 -3.93
N LYS A 11 8.34 -15.82 -5.26
CA LYS A 11 8.79 -14.61 -5.97
C LYS A 11 7.97 -13.38 -5.61
N GLN A 12 6.66 -13.55 -5.50
CA GLN A 12 5.75 -12.48 -5.12
C GLN A 12 6.00 -12.01 -3.68
N VAL A 13 6.16 -12.93 -2.73
CA VAL A 13 6.55 -12.64 -1.34
C VAL A 13 7.87 -11.86 -1.29
N ASN A 14 8.91 -12.34 -1.98
CA ASN A 14 10.21 -11.68 -2.01
C ASN A 14 10.11 -10.26 -2.58
N TYR A 15 9.35 -10.06 -3.65
CA TYR A 15 9.12 -8.74 -4.22
C TYR A 15 8.51 -7.76 -3.22
N TYR A 16 7.48 -8.18 -2.48
CA TYR A 16 6.85 -7.35 -1.44
C TYR A 16 7.81 -7.03 -0.27
N GLU A 17 8.61 -8.02 0.16
CA GLU A 17 9.62 -7.80 1.19
C GLU A 17 10.68 -6.78 0.75
N ASP A 18 11.21 -6.94 -0.46
CA ASP A 18 12.28 -6.09 -0.97
C ASP A 18 11.81 -4.64 -1.12
N MET A 19 10.60 -4.41 -1.64
CA MET A 19 10.00 -3.08 -1.73
C MET A 19 9.79 -2.45 -0.35
N SER A 20 9.32 -3.24 0.62
CA SER A 20 9.14 -2.76 2.00
C SER A 20 10.47 -2.40 2.68
N LYS A 21 11.52 -3.18 2.45
CA LYS A 21 12.88 -2.90 2.94
C LYS A 21 13.44 -1.63 2.30
N PHE A 22 13.25 -1.47 1.00
CA PHE A 22 13.70 -0.29 0.26
C PHE A 22 13.03 1.00 0.76
N ALA A 23 11.71 0.98 0.96
CA ALA A 23 10.95 2.11 1.49
C ALA A 23 11.46 2.53 2.88
N LYS A 24 11.69 1.55 3.78
CA LYS A 24 12.25 1.80 5.12
C LYS A 24 13.67 2.38 5.07
N LEU A 25 14.52 1.85 4.20
CA LEU A 25 15.88 2.37 4.03
C LEU A 25 15.86 3.82 3.55
N GLY A 26 15.00 4.15 2.58
CA GLY A 26 14.83 5.52 2.09
C GLY A 26 14.38 6.48 3.20
N LEU A 27 13.41 6.07 4.02
CA LEU A 27 12.95 6.84 5.18
C LEU A 27 14.09 7.13 6.15
N TRP A 28 14.88 6.11 6.52
CA TRP A 28 16.02 6.28 7.42
C TRP A 28 17.08 7.21 6.87
N ILE A 29 17.42 7.11 5.58
CA ILE A 29 18.39 8.00 4.96
C ILE A 29 17.93 9.47 5.07
N ILE A 30 16.66 9.74 4.77
CA ILE A 30 16.12 11.11 4.83
C ILE A 30 16.15 11.64 6.26
N GLN A 31 15.71 10.85 7.23
CA GLN A 31 15.74 11.20 8.65
C GLN A 31 17.17 11.48 9.13
N CYS A 32 18.15 10.67 8.72
CA CYS A 32 19.57 10.90 9.04
C CYS A 32 20.12 12.20 8.44
N LEU A 33 19.59 12.63 7.30
CA LEU A 33 19.96 13.90 6.65
C LEU A 33 19.22 15.12 7.23
N GLY A 34 18.40 14.93 8.28
CA GLY A 34 17.61 15.98 8.91
C GLY A 34 16.32 16.33 8.16
N GLY A 35 15.88 15.48 7.23
CA GLY A 35 14.58 15.62 6.60
C GLY A 35 13.46 15.27 7.57
N ASP A 36 12.49 16.17 7.70
CA ASP A 36 11.28 15.97 8.48
C ASP A 36 10.21 15.34 7.57
N ILE A 37 10.13 14.01 7.60
CA ILE A 37 9.14 13.25 6.85
C ILE A 37 8.59 12.11 7.70
N ASP A 38 7.26 12.08 7.82
CA ASP A 38 6.53 11.06 8.57
C ASP A 38 6.33 9.77 7.77
N ASP A 39 6.12 9.88 6.46
CA ASP A 39 5.81 8.76 5.58
C ASP A 39 6.54 8.86 4.24
N ILE A 40 7.35 7.85 3.92
CA ILE A 40 8.08 7.77 2.65
C ILE A 40 7.14 7.69 1.43
N GLU A 41 5.89 7.23 1.62
CA GLU A 41 4.87 7.18 0.56
C GLU A 41 4.53 8.56 -0.01
N THR A 42 4.79 9.64 0.73
CA THR A 42 4.65 11.02 0.21
C THR A 42 5.64 11.31 -0.93
N LEU A 43 6.78 10.62 -0.97
CA LEU A 43 7.81 10.82 -1.99
C LEU A 43 7.75 9.78 -3.11
N ILE A 44 7.58 8.51 -2.76
CA ILE A 44 7.68 7.41 -3.73
C ILE A 44 6.31 6.87 -4.18
N GLY A 45 5.23 7.40 -3.60
CA GLY A 45 3.89 6.84 -3.74
C GLY A 45 3.70 5.60 -2.87
N GLU A 46 2.51 5.01 -2.95
CA GLU A 46 2.19 3.76 -2.25
C GLU A 46 3.11 2.63 -2.73
N TYR A 47 3.78 1.97 -1.79
CA TYR A 47 4.58 0.79 -2.11
C TYR A 47 3.85 -0.49 -1.71
N PRO A 48 4.07 -1.58 -2.46
CA PRO A 48 3.35 -2.82 -2.23
C PRO A 48 3.85 -3.49 -0.92
N THR A 49 2.93 -3.78 0.01
CA THR A 49 3.24 -4.47 1.28
C THR A 49 2.64 -5.87 1.32
N LEU A 50 3.31 -6.78 2.02
CA LEU A 50 2.89 -8.18 2.20
C LEU A 50 1.66 -8.37 3.09
N GLN A 51 1.10 -7.29 3.66
CA GLN A 51 -0.08 -7.39 4.51
C GLN A 51 -1.23 -8.08 3.79
N SER A 52 -1.88 -8.99 4.51
CA SER A 52 -3.17 -9.58 4.13
C SER A 52 -4.11 -8.48 3.65
N LYS A 53 -4.88 -8.76 2.59
CA LYS A 53 -5.98 -7.88 2.17
C LYS A 53 -6.72 -7.39 3.42
N ARG A 54 -6.71 -6.09 3.64
CA ARG A 54 -7.48 -5.45 4.70
C ARG A 54 -8.95 -5.81 4.50
N GLU A 55 -9.58 -6.32 5.55
CA GLU A 55 -11.04 -6.42 5.58
C GLU A 55 -11.62 -5.01 5.65
N LEU A 56 -12.58 -4.74 4.77
CA LEU A 56 -13.24 -3.44 4.73
C LEU A 56 -14.12 -3.27 5.97
N THR A 57 -13.97 -2.15 6.66
CA THR A 57 -14.86 -1.77 7.76
C THR A 57 -16.16 -1.17 7.24
N GLU A 58 -17.17 -1.00 8.10
CA GLU A 58 -18.41 -0.31 7.72
C GLU A 58 -18.12 1.12 7.23
N ASP A 59 -17.25 1.87 7.92
CA ASP A 59 -16.80 3.20 7.49
C ASP A 59 -16.18 3.20 6.06
N ASP A 60 -15.43 2.15 5.69
CA ASP A 60 -14.87 2.05 4.33
C ASP A 60 -15.98 1.87 3.30
N LEU A 61 -17.00 1.07 3.62
CA LEU A 61 -18.13 0.82 2.74
C LEU A 61 -18.95 2.09 2.54
N GLU A 62 -19.20 2.84 3.61
CA GLU A 62 -19.86 4.15 3.54
C GLU A 62 -19.09 5.13 2.66
N LEU A 63 -17.75 5.18 2.79
CA LEU A 63 -16.92 6.05 1.96
C LEU A 63 -16.95 5.65 0.47
N ILE A 64 -17.00 4.35 0.20
CA ILE A 64 -17.14 3.81 -1.15
C ILE A 64 -18.50 4.16 -1.75
N GLU A 65 -19.57 4.03 -0.97
CA GLU A 65 -20.92 4.40 -1.40
C GLU A 65 -21.01 5.89 -1.69
N PHE A 66 -20.50 6.72 -0.79
CA PHE A 66 -20.40 8.17 -1.01
C PHE A 66 -19.65 8.50 -2.31
N ALA A 67 -18.51 7.85 -2.58
CA ALA A 67 -17.76 8.08 -3.81
C ALA A 67 -18.56 7.67 -5.06
N LYS A 68 -19.29 6.54 -5.01
CA LYS A 68 -20.13 6.08 -6.12
C LYS A 68 -21.29 7.04 -6.40
N GLU A 69 -22.00 7.48 -5.37
CA GLU A 69 -23.13 8.40 -5.50
C GLU A 69 -22.72 9.75 -6.11
N ASN A 70 -21.51 10.21 -5.78
CA ASN A 70 -20.96 11.47 -6.28
C ASN A 70 -20.14 11.31 -7.58
N GLY A 71 -20.08 10.11 -8.17
CA GLY A 71 -19.32 9.85 -9.39
C GLY A 71 -17.80 10.02 -9.25
N LEU A 72 -17.28 9.95 -8.03
CA LEU A 72 -15.87 10.10 -7.70
C LEU A 72 -15.13 8.77 -7.89
N LYS A 73 -13.85 8.84 -8.29
CA LYS A 73 -12.99 7.66 -8.31
C LYS A 73 -12.48 7.38 -6.90
N TYR A 74 -12.31 6.11 -6.57
CA TYR A 74 -11.73 5.72 -5.29
C TYR A 74 -10.73 4.58 -5.46
N LYS A 75 -9.80 4.47 -4.53
CA LYS A 75 -8.81 3.39 -4.44
C LYS A 75 -8.83 2.79 -3.03
N ILE A 76 -8.95 1.47 -2.95
CA ILE A 76 -8.79 0.72 -1.71
C ILE A 76 -7.28 0.60 -1.45
N THR A 77 -6.83 1.05 -0.28
CA THR A 77 -5.45 0.91 0.16
C THR A 77 -5.42 0.06 1.43
N ASN A 78 -4.22 -0.36 1.85
CA ASN A 78 -4.04 -1.09 3.11
C ASN A 78 -4.31 -0.19 4.34
N LYS A 79 -4.35 1.13 4.17
CA LYS A 79 -4.57 2.12 5.24
C LYS A 79 -6.01 2.66 5.29
N GLY A 80 -6.78 2.58 4.19
CA GLY A 80 -8.04 3.32 4.06
C GLY A 80 -8.66 3.25 2.67
N ILE A 81 -9.78 3.96 2.49
CA ILE A 81 -10.30 4.32 1.16
C ILE A 81 -9.79 5.71 0.78
N LYS A 82 -9.10 5.80 -0.35
CA LYS A 82 -8.61 7.07 -0.91
C LYS A 82 -9.55 7.53 -2.02
N ILE A 83 -10.22 8.66 -1.81
CA ILE A 83 -11.02 9.33 -2.84
C ILE A 83 -10.08 10.12 -3.76
N ILE A 84 -10.28 9.98 -5.07
CA ILE A 84 -9.53 10.63 -6.12
C ILE A 84 -10.51 11.56 -6.84
N ALA A 85 -10.36 12.86 -6.57
CA ALA A 85 -11.10 13.93 -7.25
C ALA A 85 -10.61 14.13 -8.69
#